data_AF-A0A2J7ZJ47-F1
#
_entry.id   AF-A0A2J7ZJ47-F1
#
_cell.length_a   1.000
_cell.length_b   1.000
_cell.length_c   1.000
_cell.angle_alpha   90.00
_cell.angle_beta   90.00
_cell.angle_gamma   90.00
#
_symmetry.space_group_name_H-M   'P 1'
#
loop_
_entity.id
_entity.type
_entity.pdbx_description
1 polymer ?
#
loop_
_entity_poly.entity_id
_entity_poly.type
_entity_poly.pdbx_seq_one_letter_code
_entity_poly.pdbx_strand_id
1 'polypeptide(L)'
;MQLRAGALGHAAVGGLDRRQPVRIVRVPGLSTARCLRCPLPGAAASGRISRTASVAVRCDSRGAGEEGMRLAHTGEVPFKKILCANRGEIAIRIFRAGTELGLRTVAIYSPADRLQPHRYKADEAYCVGTADMAPVACYLDMDRIIQIAKDAEVDAIHPGYGFLSENSEFARKCAEAGIIFIGPKPETIEADVPPVYGFSIQCRVTSEDPEQNFQPDTGRLEAYRMPGGPGIRMDGAVTTGNVVSRYYDSMLAKVIASAPSFKMATQKMQRALNEFQ
;
A
#
# COMPACT_ATOMS: atom_id res chain seq x y z
N MET A 1 -3.01 11.79 41.62
CA MET A 1 -2.98 10.73 42.65
C MET A 1 -2.22 9.53 42.08
N GLN A 2 -1.42 8.82 42.86
CA GLN A 2 -0.41 7.87 42.34
C GLN A 2 -1.02 6.53 41.92
N LEU A 3 -0.46 5.91 40.87
CA LEU A 3 -0.33 4.46 40.77
C LEU A 3 1.13 4.13 40.41
N ARG A 4 1.73 3.22 41.17
CA ARG A 4 3.13 2.75 41.01
C ARG A 4 3.11 1.30 40.55
N ALA A 5 4.08 0.92 39.73
CA ALA A 5 4.54 -0.46 39.62
C ALA A 5 5.89 -0.60 40.34
N GLY A 6 6.04 -1.62 41.18
CA GLY A 6 7.33 -2.17 41.62
C GLY A 6 7.42 -3.64 41.17
N ALA A 7 8.57 -4.30 41.03
CA ALA A 7 9.96 -3.97 41.38
C ALA A 7 10.92 -4.84 40.48
N LEU A 8 12.26 -4.76 40.46
CA LEU A 8 13.26 -3.94 41.16
C LEU A 8 14.58 -3.94 40.33
N GLY A 9 15.34 -2.84 40.24
CA GLY A 9 16.70 -2.84 39.67
C GLY A 9 17.18 -1.47 39.16
N HIS A 10 18.32 -0.97 39.65
CA HIS A 10 18.95 0.30 39.25
C HIS A 10 19.60 0.19 37.85
N ALA A 11 19.92 1.26 37.09
CA ALA A 11 20.20 2.64 37.49
C ALA A 11 19.72 3.70 36.46
N ALA A 12 19.69 4.96 36.87
CA ALA A 12 19.27 6.08 36.05
C ALA A 12 20.41 6.67 35.20
N VAL A 13 20.13 6.93 33.91
CA VAL A 13 20.78 7.97 33.10
C VAL A 13 19.66 8.70 32.35
N GLY A 14 19.70 10.04 32.35
CA GLY A 14 18.53 10.87 32.07
C GLY A 14 18.28 11.23 30.60
N GLY A 15 17.12 11.86 30.37
CA GLY A 15 16.86 12.71 29.21
C GLY A 15 16.52 11.99 27.90
N LEU A 16 15.30 11.44 27.80
CA LEU A 16 14.68 11.20 26.48
C LEU A 16 13.43 12.07 26.27
N ASP A 17 13.55 12.90 25.24
CA ASP A 17 12.49 13.54 24.48
C ASP A 17 11.29 12.60 24.24
N ARG A 18 10.10 12.98 24.75
CA ARG A 18 8.85 12.25 24.54
C ARG A 18 8.33 12.51 23.13
N ARG A 19 8.92 11.83 22.15
CA ARG A 19 8.47 11.86 20.75
C ARG A 19 7.02 11.41 20.67
N GLN A 20 6.16 12.30 20.19
CA GLN A 20 4.73 12.07 20.10
C GLN A 20 4.41 11.06 18.98
N PRO A 21 3.34 10.27 19.12
CA PRO A 21 2.85 9.41 18.03
C PRO A 21 2.32 10.24 16.85
N VAL A 22 2.02 9.56 15.74
CA VAL A 22 1.40 10.14 14.52
C VAL A 22 0.26 11.08 14.90
N ARG A 23 0.48 12.38 14.72
CA ARG A 23 -0.52 13.38 15.09
C ARG A 23 -1.50 13.58 13.94
N ILE A 24 -2.68 12.98 14.10
CA ILE A 24 -3.85 13.28 13.27
C ILE A 24 -4.46 14.58 13.80
N VAL A 25 -4.49 15.62 12.96
CA VAL A 25 -5.20 16.86 13.30
C VAL A 25 -6.54 16.87 12.59
N ARG A 26 -7.61 16.90 13.40
CA ARG A 26 -8.98 17.08 12.95
C ARG A 26 -9.10 18.43 12.23
N VAL A 27 -9.46 18.40 10.96
CA VAL A 27 -9.62 19.60 10.13
C VAL A 27 -11.06 20.11 10.29
N PRO A 28 -11.31 21.30 10.88
CA PRO A 28 -12.64 21.85 10.95
C PRO A 28 -13.09 22.34 9.57
N GLY A 29 -14.32 22.00 9.17
CA GLY A 29 -14.99 22.69 8.06
C GLY A 29 -14.60 22.26 6.64
N LEU A 30 -14.70 20.97 6.31
CA LEU A 30 -14.87 20.54 4.91
C LEU A 30 -16.27 20.95 4.39
N SER A 31 -16.47 22.25 4.21
CA SER A 31 -17.53 22.79 3.35
C SER A 31 -17.10 22.66 1.89
N THR A 32 -18.08 22.54 1.00
CA THR A 32 -17.89 22.20 -0.42
C THR A 32 -17.07 23.25 -1.18
N ALA A 33 -15.77 23.00 -1.38
CA ALA A 33 -14.91 23.84 -2.22
C ALA A 33 -15.32 23.73 -3.70
N ARG A 34 -15.94 24.80 -4.20
CA ARG A 34 -16.42 24.94 -5.60
C ARG A 34 -15.33 24.58 -6.62
N CYS A 35 -15.71 23.81 -7.63
CA CYS A 35 -14.86 23.53 -8.77
C CYS A 35 -14.64 24.79 -9.62
N LEU A 36 -13.41 25.32 -9.62
CA LEU A 36 -12.97 26.32 -10.60
C LEU A 36 -11.96 25.67 -11.54
N ARG A 37 -12.22 25.79 -12.84
CA ARG A 37 -11.32 25.37 -13.92
C ARG A 37 -10.11 26.31 -13.97
N CYS A 38 -8.90 25.78 -14.14
CA CYS A 38 -8.01 26.12 -15.27
C CYS A 38 -6.65 25.38 -15.18
N PRO A 39 -5.89 25.30 -16.29
CA PRO A 39 -4.69 24.46 -16.42
C PRO A 39 -3.40 25.16 -15.98
N LEU A 40 -2.31 24.40 -15.87
CA LEU A 40 -0.95 24.94 -15.78
C LEU A 40 -0.07 24.41 -16.94
N PRO A 41 0.61 25.30 -17.70
CA PRO A 41 1.60 24.92 -18.70
C PRO A 41 2.97 24.63 -18.05
N GLY A 42 3.87 24.01 -18.82
CA GLY A 42 5.15 23.51 -18.32
C GLY A 42 6.22 24.58 -18.05
N ALA A 43 7.24 24.18 -17.30
CA ALA A 43 8.51 24.89 -17.16
C ALA A 43 9.66 23.87 -17.17
N ALA A 44 10.59 24.02 -18.11
CA ALA A 44 11.85 23.29 -18.11
C ALA A 44 12.87 24.04 -17.24
N ALA A 45 13.62 23.32 -16.40
CA ALA A 45 14.80 23.86 -15.73
C ALA A 45 15.85 22.76 -15.54
N SER A 46 17.01 22.94 -16.17
CA SER A 46 18.17 22.07 -16.05
C SER A 46 18.87 22.26 -14.71
N GLY A 47 19.17 21.18 -13.99
CA GLY A 47 20.01 21.20 -12.79
C GLY A 47 20.86 19.93 -12.69
N ARG A 48 22.19 20.06 -12.89
CA ARG A 48 23.12 18.95 -12.68
C ARG A 48 23.25 18.68 -11.18
N ILE A 49 22.91 17.47 -10.73
CA ILE A 49 23.25 17.01 -9.38
C ILE A 49 24.52 16.15 -9.46
N SER A 50 25.48 16.45 -8.59
CA SER A 50 26.80 15.85 -8.56
C SER A 50 26.77 14.38 -8.10
N ARG A 51 27.71 13.58 -8.62
CA ARG A 51 27.93 12.20 -8.17
C ARG A 51 28.56 12.20 -6.77
N THR A 52 27.92 11.56 -5.80
CA THR A 52 28.54 11.14 -4.53
C THR A 52 28.50 9.63 -4.40
N ALA A 53 29.52 9.07 -3.75
CA ALA A 53 29.95 7.70 -3.95
C ALA A 53 28.95 6.63 -3.49
N SER A 54 28.74 5.63 -4.34
CA SER A 54 28.10 4.36 -4.00
C SER A 54 29.01 3.52 -3.09
N VAL A 55 28.64 3.36 -1.81
CA VAL A 55 29.23 2.34 -0.93
C VAL A 55 28.68 0.98 -1.33
N ALA A 56 29.36 0.31 -2.26
CA ALA A 56 29.04 -1.05 -2.66
C ALA A 56 29.50 -2.04 -1.59
N VAL A 57 28.57 -2.52 -0.75
CA VAL A 57 28.81 -3.64 0.17
C VAL A 57 29.00 -4.91 -0.67
N ARG A 58 30.25 -5.33 -0.87
CA ARG A 58 30.56 -6.62 -1.48
C ARG A 58 30.23 -7.73 -0.48
N CYS A 59 29.15 -8.45 -0.74
CA CYS A 59 28.89 -9.72 -0.06
C CYS A 59 29.75 -10.80 -0.76
N ASP A 60 30.82 -11.26 -0.10
CA ASP A 60 31.67 -12.34 -0.60
C ASP A 60 30.98 -13.69 -0.35
N SER A 61 30.09 -14.08 -1.27
CA SER A 61 29.36 -15.35 -1.22
C SER A 61 30.21 -16.49 -1.80
N ARG A 62 31.24 -16.91 -1.07
CA ARG A 62 31.99 -18.14 -1.36
C ARG A 62 31.56 -19.26 -0.43
N GLY A 63 30.87 -20.27 -0.99
CA GLY A 63 30.65 -21.58 -0.35
C GLY A 63 29.24 -21.84 0.18
N ALA A 64 28.26 -22.05 -0.71
CA ALA A 64 27.07 -22.88 -0.46
C ALA A 64 26.49 -23.36 -1.80
N GLY A 65 26.13 -24.64 -1.89
CA GLY A 65 25.90 -25.39 -3.14
C GLY A 65 25.05 -24.74 -4.24
N GLU A 66 25.50 -24.92 -5.49
CA GLU A 66 24.86 -24.47 -6.72
C GLU A 66 23.67 -25.36 -7.13
N GLU A 67 22.62 -25.42 -6.31
CA GLU A 67 21.36 -26.08 -6.70
C GLU A 67 20.12 -25.34 -6.15
N GLY A 68 20.24 -24.01 -6.03
CA GLY A 68 19.10 -23.14 -5.75
C GLY A 68 18.19 -23.00 -6.97
N MET A 69 17.04 -23.67 -6.92
CA MET A 69 15.94 -23.62 -7.90
C MET A 69 15.57 -22.18 -8.29
N ARG A 70 16.26 -21.63 -9.30
CA ARG A 70 15.81 -20.44 -10.02
C ARG A 70 14.64 -20.86 -10.89
N LEU A 71 13.42 -20.66 -10.40
CA LEU A 71 12.23 -20.61 -11.24
C LEU A 71 12.38 -19.42 -12.21
N ALA A 72 13.07 -19.69 -13.32
CA ALA A 72 13.12 -18.82 -14.47
C ALA A 72 11.74 -18.82 -15.12
N HIS A 73 10.83 -18.01 -14.58
CA HIS A 73 9.66 -17.60 -15.34
C HIS A 73 10.18 -16.95 -16.62
N THR A 74 9.87 -17.58 -17.76
CA THR A 74 9.96 -16.97 -19.08
C THR A 74 9.16 -15.68 -19.01
N GLY A 75 9.85 -14.53 -18.99
CA GLY A 75 9.33 -13.25 -18.50
C GLY A 75 8.27 -12.56 -19.36
N GLU A 76 7.60 -13.30 -20.24
CA GLU A 76 6.53 -12.81 -21.10
C GLU A 76 5.18 -13.05 -20.41
N VAL A 77 4.67 -12.00 -19.78
CA VAL A 77 3.27 -11.93 -19.37
C VAL A 77 2.39 -11.76 -20.62
N PRO A 78 1.22 -12.43 -20.73
CA PRO A 78 0.41 -12.45 -21.95
C PRO A 78 -0.39 -11.16 -22.20
N PHE A 79 -0.05 -10.07 -21.51
CA PHE A 79 -0.69 -8.77 -21.58
C PHE A 79 0.34 -7.65 -21.44
N LYS A 80 -0.02 -6.42 -21.81
CA LYS A 80 0.85 -5.23 -21.78
C LYS A 80 0.32 -4.13 -20.85
N LYS A 81 -0.99 -4.12 -20.58
CA LYS A 81 -1.66 -3.11 -19.76
C LYS A 81 -2.53 -3.75 -18.67
N ILE A 82 -2.40 -3.25 -17.44
CA ILE A 82 -3.06 -3.77 -16.24
C ILE A 82 -3.79 -2.65 -15.48
N LEU A 83 -5.08 -2.88 -15.17
CA LEU A 83 -5.88 -2.01 -14.30
C LEU A 83 -6.00 -2.63 -12.91
N CYS A 84 -5.76 -1.84 -11.87
CA CYS A 84 -6.09 -2.26 -10.51
C CYS A 84 -7.49 -1.79 -10.14
N ALA A 85 -8.43 -2.71 -9.94
CA ALA A 85 -9.79 -2.42 -9.49
C ALA A 85 -9.87 -2.29 -7.95
N ASN A 86 -8.95 -1.51 -7.37
CA ASN A 86 -8.81 -1.32 -5.92
C ASN A 86 -8.18 0.05 -5.59
N ARG A 87 -7.91 0.31 -4.32
CA ARG A 87 -7.37 1.58 -3.79
C ARG A 87 -6.22 1.37 -2.81
N GLY A 88 -5.51 2.45 -2.48
CA GLY A 88 -4.53 2.46 -1.39
C GLY A 88 -3.32 1.54 -1.61
N GLU A 89 -2.89 0.85 -0.55
CA GLU A 89 -1.62 0.09 -0.53
C GLU A 89 -1.60 -1.02 -1.59
N ILE A 90 -2.66 -1.84 -1.66
CA ILE A 90 -2.69 -2.98 -2.57
C ILE A 90 -2.60 -2.54 -4.03
N ALA A 91 -3.23 -1.42 -4.39
CA ALA A 91 -3.09 -0.83 -5.71
C ALA A 91 -1.64 -0.43 -6.01
N ILE A 92 -0.95 0.24 -5.05
CA ILE A 92 0.48 0.56 -5.19
C ILE A 92 1.32 -0.72 -5.31
N ARG A 93 1.02 -1.78 -4.56
CA ARG A 93 1.73 -3.06 -4.62
C ARG A 93 1.57 -3.76 -5.97
N ILE A 94 0.37 -3.70 -6.56
CA ILE A 94 0.07 -4.21 -7.90
C ILE A 94 0.81 -3.38 -8.96
N PHE A 95 0.76 -2.04 -8.90
CA PHE A 95 1.46 -1.20 -9.86
C PHE A 95 2.98 -1.43 -9.82
N ARG A 96 3.58 -1.61 -8.63
CA ARG A 96 5.00 -1.96 -8.51
C ARG A 96 5.34 -3.28 -9.22
N ALA A 97 4.53 -4.33 -9.02
CA ALA A 97 4.71 -5.58 -9.76
C ALA A 97 4.53 -5.40 -11.28
N GLY A 98 3.56 -4.58 -11.69
CA GLY A 98 3.33 -4.25 -13.10
C GLY A 98 4.55 -3.58 -13.74
N THR A 99 5.07 -2.51 -13.11
CA THR A 99 6.26 -1.80 -13.58
C THR A 99 7.50 -2.69 -13.59
N GLU A 100 7.68 -3.56 -12.59
CA GLU A 100 8.76 -4.56 -12.52
C GLU A 100 8.71 -5.56 -13.70
N LEU A 101 7.51 -5.83 -14.24
CA LEU A 101 7.25 -6.68 -15.41
C LEU A 101 7.15 -5.89 -16.74
N GLY A 102 7.42 -4.57 -16.73
CA GLY A 102 7.32 -3.71 -17.92
C GLY A 102 5.89 -3.38 -18.39
N LEU A 103 4.89 -3.65 -17.56
CA LEU A 103 3.47 -3.39 -17.85
C LEU A 103 3.10 -1.92 -17.64
N ARG A 104 2.17 -1.44 -18.47
CA ARG A 104 1.49 -0.15 -18.29
C ARG A 104 0.36 -0.27 -17.28
N THR A 105 0.30 0.67 -16.35
CA THR A 105 -0.53 0.59 -15.14
C THR A 105 -1.66 1.62 -15.14
N VAL A 106 -2.87 1.17 -14.78
CA VAL A 106 -4.07 2.02 -14.71
C VAL A 106 -4.69 1.96 -13.32
N ALA A 107 -4.90 3.13 -12.71
CA ALA A 107 -5.60 3.29 -11.44
C ALA A 107 -7.04 3.76 -11.63
N ILE A 108 -7.91 3.33 -10.71
CA ILE A 108 -9.23 3.94 -10.50
C ILE A 108 -9.27 4.71 -9.17
N TYR A 109 -10.03 5.80 -9.13
CA TYR A 109 -10.25 6.57 -7.90
C TYR A 109 -11.68 7.12 -7.79
N SER A 110 -12.25 7.07 -6.58
CA SER A 110 -13.49 7.80 -6.27
C SER A 110 -13.22 9.31 -6.19
N PRO A 111 -14.24 10.18 -6.32
CA PRO A 111 -14.06 11.62 -6.09
C PRO A 111 -13.49 11.98 -4.72
N ALA A 112 -13.78 11.16 -3.69
CA ALA A 112 -13.23 11.32 -2.33
C ALA A 112 -11.74 10.94 -2.25
N ASP A 113 -11.30 9.93 -3.02
CA ASP A 113 -9.90 9.47 -3.07
C ASP A 113 -9.03 10.21 -4.10
N ARG A 114 -9.49 11.36 -4.63
CA ARG A 114 -8.77 12.19 -5.61
C ARG A 114 -7.33 12.54 -5.21
N LEU A 115 -7.05 12.63 -3.91
CA LEU A 115 -5.74 12.98 -3.35
C LEU A 115 -4.94 11.77 -2.80
N GLN A 116 -5.41 10.53 -3.01
CA GLN A 116 -4.71 9.35 -2.49
C GLN A 116 -3.44 9.03 -3.31
N PRO A 117 -2.35 8.59 -2.67
CA PRO A 117 -1.10 8.24 -3.33
C PRO A 117 -1.22 7.20 -4.45
N HIS A 118 -2.13 6.23 -4.38
CA HIS A 118 -2.25 5.18 -5.40
C HIS A 118 -2.59 5.73 -6.78
N ARG A 119 -3.39 6.81 -6.85
CA ARG A 119 -3.72 7.52 -8.08
C ARG A 119 -2.48 8.05 -8.82
N TYR A 120 -1.46 8.49 -8.07
CA TYR A 120 -0.24 9.09 -8.61
C TYR A 120 0.90 8.07 -8.81
N LYS A 121 0.63 6.78 -8.56
CA LYS A 121 1.60 5.67 -8.72
C LYS A 121 1.35 4.80 -9.95
N ALA A 122 0.22 5.01 -10.64
CA ALA A 122 -0.05 4.42 -11.95
C ALA A 122 0.30 5.40 -13.07
N ASP A 123 0.50 4.88 -14.28
CA ASP A 123 0.77 5.68 -15.49
C ASP A 123 -0.48 6.48 -15.92
N GLU A 124 -1.66 5.89 -15.72
CA GLU A 124 -2.96 6.49 -16.05
C GLU A 124 -3.92 6.36 -14.86
N ALA A 125 -4.84 7.30 -14.69
CA ALA A 125 -5.79 7.27 -13.58
C ALA A 125 -7.17 7.85 -13.95
N TYR A 126 -8.21 7.05 -13.80
CA TYR A 126 -9.60 7.37 -14.18
C TYR A 126 -10.52 7.49 -12.96
N CYS A 127 -11.46 8.44 -13.01
CA CYS A 127 -12.43 8.62 -11.93
C CYS A 127 -13.61 7.65 -12.09
N VAL A 128 -13.93 6.92 -11.02
CA VAL A 128 -15.07 6.00 -10.97
C VAL A 128 -16.18 6.60 -10.11
N GLY A 129 -17.40 6.56 -10.64
CA GLY A 129 -18.60 7.16 -10.04
C GLY A 129 -18.67 8.69 -10.16
N THR A 130 -19.83 9.25 -9.80
CA THR A 130 -20.09 10.70 -9.77
C THR A 130 -19.83 11.28 -8.38
N ALA A 131 -19.88 12.61 -8.26
CA ALA A 131 -19.72 13.30 -6.96
C ALA A 131 -20.83 12.97 -5.95
N ASP A 132 -21.98 12.50 -6.44
CA ASP A 132 -23.19 12.22 -5.66
C ASP A 132 -23.27 10.76 -5.17
N MET A 133 -22.40 9.88 -5.69
CA MET A 133 -22.33 8.48 -5.27
C MET A 133 -21.57 8.31 -3.94
N ALA A 134 -22.01 7.34 -3.13
CA ALA A 134 -21.29 6.96 -1.93
C ALA A 134 -19.86 6.49 -2.29
N PRO A 135 -18.79 6.93 -1.59
CA PRO A 135 -17.41 6.67 -2.00
C PRO A 135 -17.02 5.18 -2.07
N VAL A 136 -17.71 4.30 -1.34
CA VAL A 136 -17.56 2.84 -1.42
C VAL A 136 -18.28 2.28 -2.64
N ALA A 137 -19.49 2.77 -2.95
CA ALA A 137 -20.28 2.31 -4.09
C ALA A 137 -19.57 2.55 -5.43
N CYS A 138 -18.77 3.62 -5.55
CA CYS A 138 -17.86 3.83 -6.68
C CYS A 138 -17.02 2.57 -6.97
N TYR A 139 -16.36 1.98 -5.96
CA TYR A 139 -15.49 0.83 -6.13
C TYR A 139 -16.24 -0.51 -6.30
N LEU A 140 -17.57 -0.50 -6.25
CA LEU A 140 -18.44 -1.65 -6.49
C LEU A 140 -19.17 -1.58 -7.83
N ASP A 141 -19.04 -0.46 -8.56
CA ASP A 141 -19.63 -0.24 -9.88
C ASP A 141 -18.87 -1.03 -10.97
N MET A 142 -19.22 -2.30 -11.10
CA MET A 142 -18.62 -3.25 -12.04
C MET A 142 -18.67 -2.74 -13.48
N ASP A 143 -19.83 -2.22 -13.90
CA ASP A 143 -20.07 -1.84 -15.28
C ASP A 143 -19.27 -0.58 -15.66
N ARG A 144 -19.15 0.39 -14.74
CA ARG A 144 -18.29 1.56 -14.96
C ARG A 144 -16.80 1.22 -14.97
N ILE A 145 -16.36 0.29 -14.12
CA ILE A 145 -14.96 -0.19 -14.10
C ILE A 145 -14.61 -0.89 -15.41
N ILE A 146 -15.51 -1.75 -15.93
CA ILE A 146 -15.32 -2.43 -17.22
C ILE A 146 -15.35 -1.43 -18.38
N GLN A 147 -16.23 -0.43 -18.36
CA GLN A 147 -16.23 0.61 -19.39
C GLN A 147 -14.89 1.37 -19.40
N ILE A 148 -14.36 1.74 -18.23
CA ILE A 148 -13.04 2.39 -18.12
C ILE A 148 -11.92 1.48 -18.63
N ALA A 149 -11.97 0.17 -18.35
CA ALA A 149 -10.99 -0.78 -18.85
C ALA A 149 -11.04 -0.91 -20.38
N LYS A 150 -12.23 -0.83 -21.00
CA LYS A 150 -12.40 -0.75 -22.46
C LYS A 150 -11.91 0.59 -23.03
N ASP A 151 -12.34 1.71 -22.45
CA ASP A 151 -11.96 3.08 -22.85
C ASP A 151 -10.43 3.29 -22.79
N ALA A 152 -9.76 2.62 -21.86
CA ALA A 152 -8.31 2.67 -21.66
C ALA A 152 -7.54 1.50 -22.30
N GLU A 153 -8.19 0.64 -23.11
CA GLU A 153 -7.58 -0.49 -23.82
C GLU A 153 -6.73 -1.40 -22.89
N VAL A 154 -7.34 -1.85 -21.79
CA VAL A 154 -6.69 -2.65 -20.77
C VAL A 154 -6.89 -4.14 -21.01
N ASP A 155 -5.78 -4.88 -21.12
CA ASP A 155 -5.78 -6.33 -21.32
C ASP A 155 -6.22 -7.12 -20.07
N ALA A 156 -5.85 -6.65 -18.87
CA ALA A 156 -6.02 -7.40 -17.61
C ALA A 156 -6.46 -6.53 -16.42
N ILE A 157 -7.35 -7.06 -15.58
CA ILE A 157 -7.80 -6.44 -14.33
C ILE A 157 -7.31 -7.25 -13.13
N HIS A 158 -6.62 -6.59 -12.21
CA HIS A 158 -6.26 -7.13 -10.89
C HIS A 158 -7.20 -6.55 -9.82
N PRO A 159 -8.06 -7.35 -9.18
CA PRO A 159 -9.02 -6.84 -8.20
C PRO A 159 -8.39 -6.52 -6.84
N GLY A 160 -7.22 -7.10 -6.52
CA GLY A 160 -6.58 -6.93 -5.22
C GLY A 160 -7.24 -7.82 -4.18
N TYR A 161 -7.64 -7.25 -3.03
CA TYR A 161 -8.44 -7.93 -2.01
C TYR A 161 -9.58 -7.02 -1.54
N GLY A 162 -10.70 -7.62 -1.13
CA GLY A 162 -11.95 -6.89 -0.85
C GLY A 162 -12.58 -6.30 -2.12
N PHE A 163 -13.63 -5.51 -1.94
CA PHE A 163 -14.46 -4.97 -3.03
C PHE A 163 -14.98 -6.08 -3.96
N LEU A 164 -14.38 -6.21 -5.14
CA LEU A 164 -14.81 -7.13 -6.20
C LEU A 164 -13.88 -8.37 -6.33
N SER A 165 -12.88 -8.55 -5.46
CA SER A 165 -11.93 -9.68 -5.54
C SER A 165 -12.56 -11.07 -5.39
N GLU A 166 -13.67 -11.15 -4.66
CA GLU A 166 -14.41 -12.39 -4.40
C GLU A 166 -15.74 -12.44 -5.17
N ASN A 167 -16.01 -11.45 -6.03
CA ASN A 167 -17.24 -11.36 -6.79
C ASN A 167 -17.14 -12.14 -8.11
N SER A 168 -17.85 -13.26 -8.19
CA SER A 168 -17.88 -14.13 -9.37
C SER A 168 -18.62 -13.53 -10.58
N GLU A 169 -19.57 -12.60 -10.37
CA GLU A 169 -20.20 -11.84 -11.47
C GLU A 169 -19.18 -10.91 -12.13
N PHE A 170 -18.36 -10.22 -11.33
CA PHE A 170 -17.32 -9.33 -11.87
C PHE A 170 -16.30 -10.11 -12.73
N ALA A 171 -15.87 -11.29 -12.27
CA ALA A 171 -14.96 -12.14 -13.03
C ALA A 171 -15.58 -12.61 -14.37
N ARG A 172 -16.88 -12.95 -14.39
CA ARG A 172 -17.62 -13.28 -15.63
C ARG A 172 -17.71 -12.10 -16.58
N LYS A 173 -18.13 -10.92 -16.09
CA LYS A 173 -18.23 -9.70 -16.90
C LYS A 173 -16.87 -9.27 -17.47
N CYS A 174 -15.76 -9.50 -16.75
CA CYS A 174 -14.40 -9.32 -17.30
C CYS A 174 -14.15 -10.26 -18.49
N ALA A 175 -14.45 -11.56 -18.34
CA ALA A 175 -14.26 -12.54 -19.41
C ALA A 175 -15.15 -12.27 -20.64
N GLU A 176 -16.41 -11.87 -20.43
CA GLU A 176 -17.35 -11.44 -21.48
C GLU A 176 -16.87 -10.16 -22.21
N ALA A 177 -16.15 -9.29 -21.50
CA ALA A 177 -15.51 -8.11 -22.07
C ALA A 177 -14.19 -8.40 -22.81
N GLY A 178 -13.69 -9.64 -22.78
CA GLY A 178 -12.39 -10.02 -23.35
C GLY A 178 -11.19 -9.62 -22.47
N ILE A 179 -11.42 -9.30 -21.20
CA ILE A 179 -10.41 -8.78 -20.26
C ILE A 179 -9.99 -9.88 -19.28
N ILE A 180 -8.68 -10.08 -19.12
CA ILE A 180 -8.12 -11.11 -18.24
C ILE A 180 -8.35 -10.72 -16.77
N PHE A 181 -9.16 -11.49 -16.05
CA PHE A 181 -9.30 -11.36 -14.60
C PHE A 181 -8.13 -12.06 -13.90
N ILE A 182 -7.32 -11.31 -13.14
CA ILE A 182 -6.17 -11.85 -12.39
C ILE A 182 -6.67 -12.35 -11.04
N GLY A 183 -7.05 -13.62 -11.00
CA GLY A 183 -7.47 -14.35 -9.80
C GLY A 183 -7.54 -15.87 -10.08
N PRO A 184 -7.79 -16.70 -9.04
CA PRO A 184 -8.00 -18.12 -9.25
C PRO A 184 -9.26 -18.36 -10.09
N LYS A 185 -9.26 -19.43 -10.88
CA LYS A 185 -10.52 -20.00 -11.37
C LYS A 185 -11.30 -20.56 -10.18
N PRO A 186 -12.64 -20.45 -10.13
CA PRO A 186 -13.43 -20.89 -8.98
C PRO A 186 -13.19 -22.36 -8.57
N GLU A 187 -12.73 -23.19 -9.50
CA GLU A 187 -12.55 -24.63 -9.35
C GLU A 187 -11.13 -25.04 -8.90
N THR A 188 -10.20 -24.11 -8.65
CA THR A 188 -8.76 -24.43 -8.54
C THR A 188 -8.08 -23.80 -7.30
N ILE A 189 -8.49 -24.22 -6.10
CA ILE A 189 -7.79 -23.87 -4.84
C ILE A 189 -7.46 -25.15 -4.05
N GLU A 190 -6.53 -25.94 -4.59
CA GLU A 190 -5.60 -26.76 -3.80
C GLU A 190 -4.19 -26.33 -4.19
N ALA A 191 -3.34 -26.02 -3.20
CA ALA A 191 -2.03 -25.43 -3.43
C ALA A 191 -0.94 -26.24 -2.73
N ASP A 192 0.07 -26.60 -3.52
CA ASP A 192 1.35 -27.12 -3.08
C ASP A 192 2.01 -26.11 -2.11
N VAL A 193 2.53 -26.59 -0.97
CA VAL A 193 3.04 -25.71 0.09
C VAL A 193 4.54 -25.47 -0.14
N PRO A 194 4.96 -24.25 -0.54
CA PRO A 194 6.37 -23.98 -0.79
C PRO A 194 7.21 -24.09 0.50
N PRO A 195 8.50 -24.41 0.40
CA PRO A 195 9.38 -24.54 1.56
C PRO A 195 9.40 -23.27 2.42
N VAL A 196 9.22 -23.44 3.73
CA VAL A 196 9.10 -22.33 4.69
C VAL A 196 10.49 -21.82 5.09
N TYR A 197 10.81 -20.58 4.74
CA TYR A 197 12.07 -19.94 5.08
C TYR A 197 11.94 -18.95 6.24
N GLY A 198 12.24 -19.42 7.46
CA GLY A 198 12.27 -18.59 8.66
C GLY A 198 10.89 -18.13 9.13
N PHE A 199 10.82 -16.95 9.75
CA PHE A 199 9.62 -16.39 10.35
C PHE A 199 9.35 -14.97 9.86
N SER A 200 8.07 -14.64 9.69
CA SER A 200 7.61 -13.27 9.45
C SER A 200 6.45 -12.90 10.36
N ILE A 201 6.36 -11.62 10.70
CA ILE A 201 5.29 -11.03 11.52
C ILE A 201 4.77 -9.83 10.75
N GLN A 202 3.44 -9.72 10.60
CA GLN A 202 2.78 -8.54 10.04
C GLN A 202 1.99 -7.83 11.14
N CYS A 203 2.17 -6.52 11.24
CA CYS A 203 1.33 -5.63 12.04
C CYS A 203 0.66 -4.62 11.11
N ARG A 204 -0.66 -4.47 11.21
CA ARG A 204 -1.40 -3.38 10.59
C ARG A 204 -1.37 -2.19 11.53
N VAL A 205 -0.97 -1.03 11.01
CA VAL A 205 -1.01 0.25 11.71
C VAL A 205 -2.26 0.98 11.23
N THR A 206 -3.22 1.19 12.12
CA THR A 206 -4.51 1.85 11.86
C THR A 206 -4.57 3.22 12.54
N SER A 207 -5.59 4.03 12.21
CA SER A 207 -5.89 5.27 12.94
C SER A 207 -6.80 5.06 14.16
N GLU A 208 -6.90 3.83 14.66
CA GLU A 208 -7.80 3.45 15.76
C GLU A 208 -7.15 3.74 17.12
N ASP A 209 -7.84 4.49 17.97
CA ASP A 209 -7.33 4.86 19.30
C ASP A 209 -7.71 3.79 20.35
N PRO A 210 -6.74 3.06 20.95
CA PRO A 210 -7.02 2.06 21.98
C PRO A 210 -7.65 2.64 23.25
N GLU A 211 -7.39 3.92 23.58
CA GLU A 211 -7.99 4.60 24.73
C GLU A 211 -9.46 4.98 24.47
N GLN A 212 -9.85 5.12 23.20
CA GLN A 212 -11.23 5.40 22.75
C GLN A 212 -11.90 4.16 22.14
N ASN A 213 -11.66 2.98 22.71
CA ASN A 213 -12.30 1.71 22.31
C ASN A 213 -12.11 1.39 20.81
N PHE A 214 -10.92 1.64 20.29
CA PHE A 214 -10.51 1.40 18.89
C PHE A 214 -11.39 2.13 17.86
N GLN A 215 -11.94 3.30 18.20
CA GLN A 215 -12.61 4.14 17.22
C GLN A 215 -11.59 4.73 16.21
N PRO A 216 -11.85 4.64 14.89
CA PRO A 216 -10.99 5.27 13.88
C PRO A 216 -11.02 6.80 13.99
N ASP A 217 -9.89 7.42 14.31
CA ASP A 217 -9.75 8.87 14.22
C ASP A 217 -9.53 9.31 12.76
N THR A 218 -9.93 10.55 12.47
CA THR A 218 -9.97 11.09 11.11
C THR A 218 -9.47 12.53 11.07
N GLY A 219 -8.77 12.88 10.00
CA GLY A 219 -8.09 14.18 9.90
C GLY A 219 -6.86 14.10 9.01
N ARG A 220 -6.03 15.14 9.07
CA ARG A 220 -4.81 15.24 8.26
C ARG A 220 -3.60 14.72 9.04
N LEU A 221 -2.77 13.92 8.38
CA LEU A 221 -1.48 13.48 8.92
C LEU A 221 -0.49 14.65 8.92
N GLU A 222 -0.10 15.17 10.09
CA GLU A 222 0.92 16.24 10.19
C GLU A 222 2.34 15.72 9.94
N ALA A 223 2.62 14.51 10.43
CA ALA A 223 3.87 13.79 10.24
C ALA A 223 3.55 12.33 9.87
N TYR A 224 4.43 11.73 9.08
CA TYR A 224 4.40 10.31 8.73
C TYR A 224 5.81 9.87 8.31
N ARG A 225 6.47 9.03 9.10
CA ARG A 225 7.82 8.51 8.87
C ARG A 225 7.82 6.99 8.99
N MET A 226 8.16 6.34 7.89
CA MET A 226 8.27 4.88 7.83
C MET A 226 9.60 4.40 8.43
N PRO A 227 9.59 3.33 9.26
CA PRO A 227 10.79 2.62 9.66
C PRO A 227 11.39 1.87 8.47
N GLY A 228 12.65 1.44 8.60
CA GLY A 228 13.36 0.74 7.54
C GLY A 228 14.41 -0.25 8.04
N GLY A 229 15.38 -0.58 7.19
CA GLY A 229 16.51 -1.43 7.56
C GLY A 229 16.28 -2.94 7.37
N PRO A 230 17.29 -3.79 7.70
CA PRO A 230 17.35 -5.16 7.22
C PRO A 230 16.22 -6.08 7.71
N GLY A 231 15.41 -6.59 6.78
CA GLY A 231 14.26 -7.45 7.06
C GLY A 231 13.06 -6.71 7.67
N ILE A 232 12.94 -5.40 7.41
CA ILE A 232 11.68 -4.66 7.52
C ILE A 232 11.19 -4.36 6.10
N ARG A 233 9.95 -4.78 5.79
CA ARG A 233 9.18 -4.33 4.63
C ARG A 233 8.06 -3.44 5.14
N MET A 234 7.82 -2.34 4.45
CA MET A 234 6.74 -1.42 4.75
C MET A 234 5.89 -1.20 3.51
N ASP A 235 4.61 -1.53 3.65
CA ASP A 235 3.60 -1.37 2.60
C ASP A 235 2.59 -0.33 3.10
N GLY A 236 2.66 0.91 2.59
CA GLY A 236 1.86 2.04 3.07
C GLY A 236 1.04 2.70 1.96
N ALA A 237 -0.19 3.10 2.29
CA ALA A 237 -1.10 3.80 1.39
C ALA A 237 -1.04 5.34 1.51
N VAL A 238 -0.41 5.85 2.58
CA VAL A 238 -0.48 7.25 3.01
C VAL A 238 0.91 7.88 3.13
N THR A 239 0.94 9.20 3.09
CA THR A 239 2.12 10.04 3.27
C THR A 239 1.76 11.28 4.09
N THR A 240 2.78 12.01 4.57
CA THR A 240 2.61 13.29 5.26
C THR A 240 1.69 14.23 4.48
N GLY A 241 0.66 14.74 5.14
CA GLY A 241 -0.31 15.65 4.57
C GLY A 241 -1.51 15.02 3.85
N ASN A 242 -1.59 13.69 3.73
CA ASN A 242 -2.83 13.02 3.33
C ASN A 242 -3.91 13.15 4.42
N VAL A 243 -5.17 13.03 4.01
CA VAL A 243 -6.34 13.07 4.90
C VAL A 243 -6.91 11.66 5.05
N VAL A 244 -6.97 11.17 6.28
CA VAL A 244 -7.64 9.93 6.66
C VAL A 244 -9.15 10.19 6.70
N SER A 245 -9.89 9.40 5.94
CA SER A 245 -11.32 9.57 5.70
C SER A 245 -12.14 8.53 6.45
N ARG A 246 -13.29 8.94 7.01
CA ARG A 246 -14.26 8.05 7.68
C ARG A 246 -14.95 7.03 6.75
N TYR A 247 -14.78 7.15 5.44
CA TYR A 247 -15.54 6.36 4.45
C TYR A 247 -14.91 5.01 4.10
N TYR A 248 -13.71 4.72 4.62
CA TYR A 248 -12.93 3.53 4.28
C TYR A 248 -12.25 2.96 5.54
N ASP A 249 -11.58 1.81 5.36
CA ASP A 249 -10.72 1.18 6.36
C ASP A 249 -9.69 2.17 6.98
N SER A 250 -9.48 2.03 8.29
CA SER A 250 -8.61 2.86 9.15
C SER A 250 -7.11 2.58 8.93
N MET A 251 -6.76 1.53 8.17
CA MET A 251 -5.40 1.09 7.91
C MET A 251 -4.54 2.14 7.18
N LEU A 252 -3.49 2.60 7.85
CA LEU A 252 -2.47 3.50 7.32
C LEU A 252 -1.37 2.72 6.57
N ALA A 253 -0.89 1.63 7.17
CA ALA A 253 0.19 0.81 6.61
C ALA A 253 0.29 -0.61 7.21
N LYS A 254 1.05 -1.48 6.55
CA LYS A 254 1.43 -2.82 7.00
C LYS A 254 2.94 -2.85 7.23
N VAL A 255 3.35 -2.97 8.49
CA VAL A 255 4.75 -3.26 8.86
C VAL A 255 4.94 -4.77 8.82
N ILE A 256 5.95 -5.24 8.11
CA ILE A 256 6.28 -6.67 8.00
C ILE A 256 7.74 -6.86 8.42
N ALA A 257 7.97 -7.61 9.48
CA ALA A 257 9.32 -7.96 9.95
C ALA A 257 9.64 -9.42 9.62
N SER A 258 10.80 -9.69 9.03
CA SER A 258 11.26 -11.04 8.69
C SER A 258 12.65 -11.35 9.26
N ALA A 259 12.83 -12.58 9.75
CA ALA A 259 14.09 -13.09 10.27
C ALA A 259 14.15 -14.63 10.28
N PRO A 260 15.35 -15.24 10.36
CA PRO A 260 15.48 -16.71 10.47
C PRO A 260 14.88 -17.30 11.76
N SER A 261 14.69 -16.49 12.82
CA SER A 261 14.14 -16.91 14.11
C SER A 261 12.99 -15.98 14.52
N PHE A 262 11.92 -16.55 15.08
CA PHE A 262 10.77 -15.82 15.61
C PHE A 262 11.19 -14.71 16.59
N LYS A 263 12.09 -15.00 17.54
CA LYS A 263 12.59 -14.00 18.51
C LYS A 263 13.23 -12.79 17.83
N MET A 264 13.98 -13.01 16.75
CA MET A 264 14.59 -11.92 15.97
C MET A 264 13.53 -11.14 15.18
N ALA A 265 12.50 -11.81 14.64
CA ALA A 265 11.39 -11.15 13.97
C ALA A 265 10.62 -10.23 14.93
N THR A 266 10.34 -10.69 16.15
CA THR A 266 9.69 -9.87 17.20
C THR A 266 10.54 -8.67 17.61
N GLN A 267 11.86 -8.85 17.81
CA GLN A 267 12.77 -7.73 18.12
C GLN A 267 12.82 -6.69 16.99
N LYS A 268 12.86 -7.13 15.73
CA LYS A 268 12.77 -6.26 14.56
C LYS A 268 11.44 -5.52 14.50
N MET A 269 10.32 -6.21 14.74
CA MET A 269 8.98 -5.61 14.74
C MET A 269 8.88 -4.53 15.82
N GLN A 270 9.30 -4.81 17.06
CA GLN A 270 9.29 -3.83 18.14
C GLN A 270 10.13 -2.59 17.80
N ARG A 271 11.31 -2.77 17.19
CA ARG A 271 12.14 -1.65 16.73
C ARG A 271 11.42 -0.82 15.67
N ALA A 272 10.82 -1.47 14.67
CA ALA A 272 10.11 -0.79 13.59
C ALA A 272 8.88 -0.01 14.09
N LEU A 273 8.11 -0.57 15.02
CA LEU A 273 6.98 0.11 15.65
C LEU A 273 7.43 1.30 16.52
N ASN A 274 8.55 1.19 17.23
CA ASN A 274 9.12 2.29 18.01
C ASN A 274 9.77 3.39 17.13
N GLU A 275 10.15 3.07 15.89
CA GLU A 275 10.72 3.99 14.89
C GLU A 275 9.64 4.75 14.09
N PHE A 276 8.39 4.28 14.12
CA PHE A 276 7.25 4.85 13.39
C PHE A 276 6.80 6.18 14.03
N GLN A 277 6.58 7.23 13.21
CA GLN A 277 6.20 8.60 13.63
C GLN A 277 5.22 9.23 12.65
#